data_AF-A0A523C3P4-F1
#
_entry.id   AF-A0A523C3P4-F1
#
_cell.length_a   1.000
_cell.length_b   1.000
_cell.length_c   1.000
_cell.angle_alpha   90.00
_cell.angle_beta   90.00
_cell.angle_gamma   90.00
#
_symmetry.space_group_name_H-M   'P 1'
#
loop_
_entity.id
_entity.type
_entity.pdbx_description
1 polymer ?
#
loop_
_entity_poly.entity_id
_entity_poly.type
_entity_poly.pdbx_seq_one_letter_code
_entity_poly.pdbx_strand_id
1 'polypeptide(L)'
;MSDYAHGQHLVWVEGRFKRSEGQLYLTLVDPNGRQLEQSGFRPVDHSAQLDGEWWVFDHKLIEDTWERVDIDQGAIVFELRKPGEQAPGQGKLEIPMRKPPVIAGPQAGARAEAGAGAERAGDDTRLPPGVAAEQVAARAWSPGGEVLAYFLQNQDTAAEGSIYLWRPGQAPREVAPEWRVTGFQWSPDGRYVLLDAGSSATRSGLLIEVESQKVIERFSFVGKAYWSDESSRLLVARPRPVTPPPAWEVEGTLDVAAYNPQTRKWFVFVRGSHDYYLQPTGWDDRGYPVFEKVAFSQPGRRTTISVEEIVANHLPRPFDPEVLPHGLKYPGRWAANVMPGLLQEIAQMGWRELPAEQMGALRFFTKEVAGVQVKIGVLPVETGGPTEDRATTTVAVELWPVE
;
A
#
# COMPACT_ATOMS: atom_id res chain seq x y z
N MET A 1 -7.48 -3.45 21.71
CA MET A 1 -7.76 -2.20 20.97
C MET A 1 -8.71 -2.52 19.83
N SER A 2 -9.77 -1.74 19.61
CA SER A 2 -10.68 -1.92 18.47
C SER A 2 -10.61 -0.71 17.53
N ASP A 3 -10.66 -0.96 16.23
CA ASP A 3 -10.76 0.05 15.18
C ASP A 3 -11.77 -0.36 14.11
N TYR A 4 -12.20 0.58 13.29
CA TYR A 4 -13.05 0.33 12.14
C TYR A 4 -12.38 0.87 10.88
N ALA A 5 -12.01 -0.03 9.98
CA ALA A 5 -11.36 0.32 8.72
C ALA A 5 -11.83 -0.62 7.62
N HIS A 6 -12.02 -0.11 6.41
CA HIS A 6 -12.37 -0.93 5.24
C HIS A 6 -13.69 -1.70 5.34
N GLY A 7 -14.66 -1.20 6.12
CA GLY A 7 -15.91 -1.91 6.33
C GLY A 7 -15.81 -3.07 7.33
N GLN A 8 -14.64 -3.26 7.94
CA GLN A 8 -14.33 -4.32 8.88
C GLN A 8 -14.02 -3.74 10.26
N HIS A 9 -14.45 -4.44 11.30
CA HIS A 9 -13.93 -4.19 12.64
C HIS A 9 -12.61 -4.93 12.81
N LEU A 10 -11.58 -4.20 13.22
CA LEU A 10 -10.25 -4.72 13.50
C LEU A 10 -10.05 -4.71 15.01
N VAL A 11 -9.79 -5.86 15.60
CA VAL A 11 -9.55 -5.99 17.04
C VAL A 11 -8.15 -6.55 17.26
N TRP A 12 -7.28 -5.76 17.88
CA TRP A 12 -5.96 -6.19 18.34
C TRP A 12 -6.03 -6.58 19.81
N VAL A 13 -5.57 -7.79 20.10
CA VAL A 13 -5.56 -8.38 21.43
C VAL A 13 -4.13 -8.72 21.78
N GLU A 14 -3.69 -8.27 22.94
CA GLU A 14 -2.40 -8.63 23.53
C GLU A 14 -2.66 -9.19 24.92
N GLY A 15 -1.86 -10.16 25.33
CA GLY A 15 -2.01 -10.77 26.64
C GLY A 15 -0.91 -11.75 26.95
N ARG A 16 -1.14 -12.53 28.01
CA ARG A 16 -0.26 -13.62 28.40
C ARG A 16 -1.04 -14.89 28.71
N PHE A 17 -0.45 -16.03 28.41
CA PHE A 17 -1.01 -17.35 28.72
C PHE A 17 0.09 -18.29 29.18
N LYS A 18 -0.29 -19.37 29.88
CA LYS A 18 0.63 -20.44 30.25
C LYS A 18 0.69 -21.46 29.14
N ARG A 19 1.88 -21.69 28.56
CA ARG A 19 2.03 -22.66 27.46
C ARG A 19 1.82 -24.11 27.91
N SER A 20 2.04 -24.40 29.19
CA SER A 20 1.76 -25.70 29.83
C SER A 20 0.27 -26.07 29.78
N GLU A 21 -0.62 -25.09 29.59
CA GLU A 21 -2.07 -25.30 29.51
C GLU A 21 -2.57 -25.56 28.08
N GLY A 22 -1.72 -25.40 27.06
CA GLY A 22 -2.05 -25.69 25.66
C GLY A 22 -1.68 -24.55 24.69
N GLN A 23 -2.08 -24.72 23.43
CA GLN A 23 -2.00 -23.67 22.42
C GLN A 23 -3.23 -22.75 22.53
N LEU A 24 -3.00 -21.44 22.55
CA LEU A 24 -4.05 -20.44 22.63
C LEU A 24 -4.70 -20.20 21.25
N TYR A 25 -6.02 -20.33 21.22
CA TYR A 25 -6.88 -19.99 20.09
C TYR A 25 -7.82 -18.86 20.48
N LEU A 26 -8.10 -17.95 19.56
CA LEU A 26 -9.06 -16.86 19.75
C LEU A 26 -10.05 -16.81 18.59
N THR A 27 -11.21 -16.23 18.85
CA THR A 27 -12.17 -15.79 17.84
C THR A 27 -12.94 -14.57 18.34
N LEU A 28 -13.67 -13.91 17.44
CA LEU A 28 -14.53 -12.77 17.74
C LEU A 28 -16.00 -13.14 17.55
N VAL A 29 -16.84 -12.82 18.53
CA VAL A 29 -18.30 -13.05 18.49
C VAL A 29 -19.08 -11.80 18.85
N ASP A 30 -20.34 -11.74 18.42
CA ASP A 30 -21.31 -10.71 18.81
C ASP A 30 -21.88 -10.97 20.23
N PRO A 31 -22.72 -10.07 20.78
CA PRO A 31 -23.32 -10.24 22.10
C PRO A 31 -24.20 -11.50 22.26
N ASN A 32 -24.71 -12.04 21.15
CA ASN A 32 -25.53 -13.24 21.10
C ASN A 32 -24.69 -14.52 20.89
N GLY A 33 -23.36 -14.40 20.78
CA GLY A 33 -22.45 -15.50 20.52
C GLY A 33 -22.36 -15.90 19.04
N ARG A 34 -22.91 -15.11 18.11
CA ARG A 34 -22.71 -15.33 16.68
C ARG A 34 -21.27 -14.99 16.30
N GLN A 35 -20.63 -15.89 15.58
CA GLN A 35 -19.26 -15.73 15.13
C GLN A 35 -19.14 -14.57 14.11
N LEU A 36 -18.22 -13.64 14.37
CA LEU A 36 -17.92 -12.47 13.53
C LEU A 36 -16.71 -12.70 12.63
N GLU A 37 -15.79 -13.59 13.04
CA GLU A 37 -14.60 -13.95 12.26
C GLU A 37 -14.88 -15.21 11.41
N GLN A 38 -14.66 -15.17 10.08
CA GLN A 38 -14.97 -16.31 9.20
C GLN A 38 -14.22 -17.60 9.56
N SER A 39 -12.95 -17.47 9.95
CA SER A 39 -12.08 -18.62 10.25
C SER A 39 -12.37 -19.30 11.58
N GLY A 40 -13.23 -18.69 12.41
CA GLY A 40 -13.51 -19.17 13.76
C GLY A 40 -12.30 -19.12 14.66
N PHE A 41 -12.15 -20.16 15.49
CA PHE A 41 -11.01 -20.27 16.37
C PHE A 41 -9.73 -20.50 15.58
N ARG A 42 -8.81 -19.54 15.66
CA ARG A 42 -7.49 -19.61 15.06
C ARG A 42 -6.40 -19.49 16.13
N PRO A 43 -5.23 -20.09 15.92
CA PRO A 43 -4.10 -19.88 16.81
C PRO A 43 -3.67 -18.41 16.78
N VAL A 44 -3.12 -17.93 17.90
CA VAL A 44 -2.46 -16.60 17.96
C VAL A 44 -1.43 -16.44 16.85
N ASP A 45 -1.36 -15.25 16.26
CA ASP A 45 -0.46 -14.96 15.13
C ASP A 45 1.00 -14.97 15.57
N HIS A 46 1.26 -14.36 16.73
CA HIS A 46 2.58 -14.24 17.30
C HIS A 46 2.52 -14.59 18.79
N SER A 47 3.50 -15.36 19.25
CA SER A 47 3.71 -15.62 20.68
C SER A 47 5.18 -15.80 20.98
N ALA A 48 5.61 -15.29 22.13
CA ALA A 48 6.99 -15.40 22.61
C ALA A 48 7.01 -15.72 24.10
N GLN A 49 8.04 -16.45 24.54
CA GLN A 49 8.23 -16.74 25.96
C GLN A 49 8.61 -15.44 26.69
N LEU A 50 7.94 -15.16 27.81
CA LEU A 50 8.22 -14.00 28.67
C LEU A 50 9.08 -14.40 29.87
N ASP A 51 8.55 -15.28 30.73
CA ASP A 51 9.26 -15.79 31.91
C ASP A 51 8.62 -17.11 32.39
N GLY A 52 9.46 -18.10 32.70
CA GLY A 52 9.03 -19.43 33.09
C GLY A 52 8.04 -20.05 32.09
N GLU A 53 6.85 -20.41 32.56
CA GLU A 53 5.77 -20.98 31.74
C GLU A 53 4.90 -19.93 31.02
N TRP A 54 5.11 -18.63 31.28
CA TRP A 54 4.31 -17.55 30.72
C TRP A 54 4.83 -17.12 29.35
N TRP A 55 3.88 -16.99 28.43
CA TRP A 55 4.10 -16.50 27.08
C TRP A 55 3.28 -15.24 26.87
N VAL A 56 3.84 -14.27 26.17
CA VAL A 56 3.10 -13.12 25.63
C VAL A 56 2.63 -13.43 24.22
N PHE A 57 1.52 -12.84 23.83
CA PHE A 57 1.00 -12.95 22.47
C PHE A 57 0.43 -11.62 22.01
N ASP A 58 0.39 -11.45 20.70
CA ASP A 58 -0.40 -10.46 20.00
C ASP A 58 -1.20 -11.15 18.88
N HIS A 59 -2.42 -10.67 18.66
CA HIS A 59 -3.33 -11.26 17.70
C HIS A 59 -4.26 -10.22 17.09
N LYS A 60 -4.51 -10.35 15.78
CA LYS A 60 -5.45 -9.49 15.06
C LYS A 60 -6.68 -10.29 14.62
N LEU A 61 -7.81 -9.97 15.21
CA LEU A 61 -9.14 -10.46 14.84
C LEU A 61 -9.78 -9.50 13.84
N ILE A 62 -10.46 -10.04 12.83
CA ILE A 62 -11.11 -9.27 11.76
C ILE A 62 -12.56 -9.74 11.66
N GLU A 63 -13.50 -8.80 11.80
CA GLU A 63 -14.90 -9.04 11.44
C GLU A 63 -15.04 -8.95 9.93
N ASP A 64 -15.52 -10.03 9.30
CA ASP A 64 -15.65 -10.13 7.84
C ASP A 64 -17.10 -10.44 7.44
N THR A 65 -18.02 -9.61 7.95
CA THR A 65 -19.46 -9.86 7.78
C THR A 65 -20.01 -9.38 6.43
N TRP A 66 -19.31 -8.53 5.66
CA TRP A 66 -19.74 -7.90 4.38
C TRP A 66 -21.07 -7.13 4.45
N GLU A 67 -21.92 -7.44 5.40
CA GLU A 67 -23.09 -6.72 5.87
C GLU A 67 -22.62 -5.80 6.99
N ARG A 68 -22.99 -4.53 6.93
CA ARG A 68 -22.81 -3.61 8.07
C ARG A 68 -23.63 -4.13 9.24
N VAL A 69 -22.98 -4.80 10.18
CA VAL A 69 -23.58 -5.06 11.47
C VAL A 69 -23.20 -3.88 12.36
N ASP A 70 -24.19 -3.09 12.79
CA ASP A 70 -23.97 -2.02 13.76
C ASP A 70 -23.77 -2.66 15.14
N ILE A 71 -22.56 -3.15 15.37
CA ILE A 71 -22.15 -3.80 16.61
C ILE A 71 -21.34 -2.80 17.41
N ASP A 72 -21.85 -2.39 18.57
CA ASP A 72 -21.13 -1.55 19.52
C ASP A 72 -20.46 -2.35 20.66
N GLN A 73 -20.77 -3.64 20.75
CA GLN A 73 -20.17 -4.57 21.72
C GLN A 73 -19.85 -5.91 21.07
N GLY A 74 -18.61 -6.37 21.21
CA GLY A 74 -18.17 -7.70 20.79
C GLY A 74 -17.57 -8.45 21.97
N ALA A 75 -17.30 -9.74 21.79
CA ALA A 75 -16.54 -10.51 22.74
C ALA A 75 -15.46 -11.34 22.06
N ILE A 76 -14.27 -11.31 22.66
CA ILE A 76 -13.18 -12.22 22.29
C ILE A 76 -13.41 -13.51 23.08
N VAL A 77 -13.58 -14.62 22.37
CA VAL A 77 -13.64 -15.94 23.00
C VAL A 77 -12.29 -16.61 22.79
N PHE A 78 -11.75 -17.21 23.84
CA PHE A 78 -10.45 -17.85 23.79
C PHE A 78 -10.46 -19.24 24.43
N GLU A 79 -9.65 -20.13 23.88
CA GLU A 79 -9.50 -21.52 24.29
C GLU A 79 -8.02 -21.93 24.35
N LEU A 80 -7.68 -22.77 25.32
CA LEU A 80 -6.38 -23.42 25.39
C LEU A 80 -6.56 -24.89 24.99
N ARG A 81 -5.92 -25.32 23.91
CA ARG A 81 -6.07 -26.69 23.39
C ARG A 81 -4.79 -27.49 23.60
N LYS A 82 -4.89 -28.62 24.30
CA LYS A 82 -3.82 -29.63 24.37
C LYS A 82 -4.04 -30.67 23.26
N PRO A 83 -2.98 -31.16 22.59
CA PRO A 83 -3.12 -32.19 21.57
C PRO A 83 -3.85 -33.43 22.10
N GLY A 84 -4.98 -33.78 21.49
CA GLY A 84 -5.77 -34.97 21.86
C GLY A 84 -6.74 -34.80 23.03
N GLU A 85 -6.84 -33.61 23.63
CA GLU A 85 -7.81 -33.32 24.69
C GLU A 85 -8.94 -32.42 24.17
N GLN A 86 -10.15 -32.59 24.70
CA GLN A 86 -11.22 -31.60 24.51
C GLN A 86 -10.85 -30.30 25.24
N ALA A 87 -11.20 -29.15 24.68
CA ALA A 87 -10.86 -27.86 25.26
C ALA A 87 -11.39 -27.76 26.71
N PRO A 88 -10.54 -27.46 27.71
CA PRO A 88 -10.89 -27.53 29.13
C PRO A 88 -11.84 -26.41 29.59
N GLY A 89 -12.19 -25.48 28.70
CA GLY A 89 -13.14 -24.39 28.94
C GLY A 89 -12.89 -23.21 28.00
N GLN A 90 -13.94 -22.43 27.76
CA GLN A 90 -13.87 -21.18 27.02
C GLN A 90 -13.78 -20.00 27.98
N GLY A 91 -12.83 -19.10 27.74
CA GLY A 91 -12.83 -17.77 28.34
C GLY A 91 -13.49 -16.75 27.42
N LYS A 92 -14.13 -15.72 27.99
CA LYS A 92 -14.79 -14.64 27.25
C LYS A 92 -14.32 -13.29 27.79
N LEU A 93 -13.96 -12.38 26.90
CA LEU A 93 -13.60 -10.99 27.21
C LEU A 93 -14.48 -10.05 26.37
N GLU A 94 -15.36 -9.32 27.04
CA GLU A 94 -16.21 -8.30 26.39
C GLU A 94 -15.39 -7.06 26.05
N ILE A 95 -15.60 -6.53 24.84
CA ILE A 95 -14.88 -5.38 24.32
C ILE A 95 -15.84 -4.38 23.68
N PRO A 96 -15.62 -3.06 23.88
CA PRO A 96 -16.34 -2.06 23.12
C PRO A 96 -15.84 -2.07 21.66
N MET A 97 -16.78 -2.07 20.72
CA MET A 97 -16.51 -2.00 19.30
C MET A 97 -16.67 -0.55 18.83
N ARG A 98 -15.70 -0.04 18.06
CA ARG A 98 -15.83 1.29 17.48
C ARG A 98 -16.93 1.27 16.42
N LYS A 99 -17.97 2.09 16.60
CA LYS A 99 -19.01 2.25 15.60
C LYS A 99 -18.41 2.67 14.25
N PRO A 100 -18.94 2.15 13.13
CA PRO A 100 -18.63 2.68 11.82
C PRO A 100 -18.86 4.20 11.82
N PRO A 101 -18.00 5.00 11.17
CA PRO A 101 -18.32 6.40 10.95
C PRO A 101 -19.67 6.46 10.22
N VAL A 102 -20.60 7.23 10.79
CA VAL A 102 -21.91 7.47 10.16
C VAL A 102 -21.64 8.16 8.83
N ILE A 103 -21.64 7.39 7.75
CA ILE A 103 -21.63 7.98 6.41
C ILE A 103 -23.01 8.61 6.26
N ALA A 104 -23.08 9.93 6.44
CA ALA A 104 -24.25 10.70 6.06
C ALA A 104 -24.56 10.30 4.62
N GLY A 105 -25.73 9.68 4.41
CA GLY A 105 -26.12 9.18 3.09
C GLY A 105 -25.99 10.29 2.05
N PRO A 106 -25.66 9.94 0.80
CA PRO A 106 -25.48 10.94 -0.25
C PRO A 106 -26.78 11.75 -0.37
N GLN A 107 -26.70 13.06 -0.16
CA GLN A 107 -27.72 13.95 -0.70
C GLN A 107 -27.66 13.76 -2.21
N ALA A 108 -28.75 13.25 -2.78
CA ALA A 108 -28.88 13.04 -4.22
C ALA A 108 -28.81 14.40 -4.92
N GLY A 109 -27.62 14.78 -5.40
CA GLY A 109 -27.38 16.00 -6.14
C GLY A 109 -25.92 16.16 -6.52
N ALA A 110 -25.67 16.17 -7.83
CA ALA A 110 -24.40 16.41 -8.52
C ALA A 110 -23.39 15.25 -8.53
N ARG A 111 -23.47 14.49 -9.63
CA ARG A 111 -22.35 13.78 -10.22
C ARG A 111 -21.27 14.83 -10.56
N ALA A 112 -20.25 14.95 -9.71
CA ALA A 112 -19.11 15.82 -9.96
C ALA A 112 -18.08 15.04 -10.80
N GLU A 113 -17.88 15.49 -12.02
CA GLU A 113 -16.65 15.19 -12.76
C GLU A 113 -15.50 15.83 -11.98
N ALA A 114 -14.77 15.03 -11.21
CA ALA A 114 -13.55 15.43 -10.50
C ALA A 114 -12.40 15.54 -11.50
N GLY A 115 -12.43 16.61 -12.30
CA GLY A 115 -11.39 17.00 -13.22
C GLY A 115 -11.66 18.43 -13.67
N ALA A 116 -10.81 19.38 -13.25
CA ALA A 116 -10.94 20.83 -13.49
C ALA A 116 -11.95 21.58 -12.60
N GLY A 117 -11.84 21.45 -11.27
CA GLY A 117 -12.50 22.33 -10.30
C GLY A 117 -11.65 23.54 -9.92
N ALA A 118 -11.31 24.41 -10.87
CA ALA A 118 -10.73 25.74 -10.61
C ALA A 118 -11.57 26.90 -11.18
N GLU A 119 -12.74 26.64 -11.77
CA GLU A 119 -13.45 27.63 -12.61
C GLU A 119 -14.70 28.28 -11.99
N ARG A 120 -14.93 28.18 -10.67
CA ARG A 120 -16.07 28.88 -10.02
C ARG A 120 -15.76 29.71 -8.78
N ALA A 121 -14.48 29.98 -8.50
CA ALA A 121 -14.13 31.23 -7.85
C ALA A 121 -13.99 32.26 -8.97
N GLY A 122 -15.02 33.09 -9.18
CA GLY A 122 -14.94 34.19 -10.13
C GLY A 122 -13.66 35.01 -9.88
N ASP A 123 -13.12 35.59 -10.95
CA ASP A 123 -11.86 36.35 -11.01
C ASP A 123 -11.88 37.57 -10.08
N ASP A 124 -11.94 37.31 -8.78
CA ASP A 124 -12.02 38.30 -7.74
C ASP A 124 -10.63 38.87 -7.54
N THR A 125 -10.36 39.93 -8.30
CA THR A 125 -9.07 40.60 -8.32
C THR A 125 -8.84 41.48 -7.09
N ARG A 126 -9.74 41.49 -6.10
CA ARG A 126 -9.58 42.28 -4.88
C ARG A 126 -8.29 41.89 -4.16
N LEU A 127 -7.51 42.92 -3.83
CA LEU A 127 -6.29 42.83 -3.04
C LEU A 127 -6.44 43.67 -1.77
N PRO A 128 -5.63 43.40 -0.73
CA PRO A 128 -5.63 44.25 0.45
C PRO A 128 -5.24 45.71 0.13
N PRO A 129 -5.74 46.69 0.89
CA PRO A 129 -5.34 48.08 0.72
C PRO A 129 -3.82 48.25 0.78
N GLY A 130 -3.25 48.96 -0.22
CA GLY A 130 -1.82 49.24 -0.30
C GLY A 130 -0.97 48.11 -0.90
N VAL A 131 -1.57 46.98 -1.29
CA VAL A 131 -0.88 45.92 -2.04
C VAL A 131 -1.12 46.12 -3.53
N ALA A 132 -0.06 46.37 -4.29
CA ALA A 132 -0.14 46.52 -5.74
C ALA A 132 -0.13 45.14 -6.43
N ALA A 133 -0.87 44.99 -7.53
CA ALA A 133 -1.05 43.69 -8.18
C ALA A 133 0.27 43.11 -8.71
N GLU A 134 1.16 43.96 -9.19
CA GLU A 134 2.49 43.63 -9.67
C GLU A 134 3.43 43.07 -8.60
N GLN A 135 3.12 43.26 -7.30
CA GLN A 135 3.90 42.71 -6.19
C GLN A 135 3.45 41.29 -5.80
N VAL A 136 2.29 40.85 -6.29
CA VAL A 136 1.67 39.58 -5.92
C VAL A 136 1.98 38.52 -6.97
N ALA A 137 2.88 37.59 -6.67
CA ALA A 137 3.29 36.59 -7.64
C ALA A 137 2.44 35.31 -7.63
N ALA A 138 1.73 35.04 -6.54
CA ALA A 138 0.75 33.96 -6.45
C ALA A 138 -0.37 34.38 -5.51
N ARG A 139 -1.60 33.97 -5.80
CA ARG A 139 -2.76 34.20 -4.93
C ARG A 139 -3.88 33.19 -5.19
N ALA A 140 -4.68 32.90 -4.18
CA ALA A 140 -5.91 32.16 -4.32
C ALA A 140 -6.89 32.52 -3.19
N TRP A 141 -8.15 32.78 -3.54
CA TRP A 141 -9.24 32.86 -2.58
C TRP A 141 -9.62 31.48 -2.06
N SER A 142 -10.03 31.41 -0.80
CA SER A 142 -10.65 30.22 -0.22
C SER A 142 -11.93 29.85 -0.97
N PRO A 143 -12.41 28.60 -0.90
CA PRO A 143 -13.60 28.16 -1.64
C PRO A 143 -14.86 29.01 -1.37
N GLY A 144 -14.99 29.56 -0.16
CA GLY A 144 -16.07 30.47 0.22
C GLY A 144 -15.84 31.94 -0.13
N GLY A 145 -14.68 32.31 -0.69
CA GLY A 145 -14.32 33.70 -1.02
C GLY A 145 -14.06 34.60 0.17
N GLU A 146 -13.85 34.04 1.36
CA GLU A 146 -13.70 34.82 2.61
C GLU A 146 -12.27 35.22 2.92
N VAL A 147 -11.30 34.39 2.50
CA VAL A 147 -9.89 34.55 2.84
C VAL A 147 -9.07 34.50 1.57
N LEU A 148 -8.20 35.48 1.36
CA LEU A 148 -7.19 35.47 0.32
C LEU A 148 -5.87 34.97 0.91
N ALA A 149 -5.32 33.90 0.33
CA ALA A 149 -3.91 33.56 0.49
C ALA A 149 -3.13 34.19 -0.66
N TYR A 150 -2.06 34.90 -0.37
CA TYR A 150 -1.21 35.50 -1.39
C TYR A 150 0.25 35.55 -0.98
N PHE A 151 1.13 35.58 -1.97
CA PHE A 151 2.57 35.71 -1.80
C PHE A 151 3.02 37.06 -2.34
N LEU A 152 3.61 37.87 -1.48
CA LEU A 152 4.14 39.19 -1.79
C LEU A 152 5.66 39.07 -2.00
N GLN A 153 6.12 39.31 -3.23
CA GLN A 153 7.55 39.26 -3.55
C GLN A 153 8.32 40.43 -2.93
N ASN A 154 9.52 40.14 -2.45
CA ASN A 154 10.49 41.15 -2.07
C ASN A 154 10.99 41.89 -3.32
N GLN A 155 11.12 43.22 -3.25
CA GLN A 155 11.61 44.03 -4.36
C GLN A 155 13.08 43.77 -4.69
N ASP A 156 13.87 43.37 -3.70
CA ASP A 156 15.32 43.15 -3.87
C ASP A 156 15.64 41.79 -4.50
N THR A 157 14.78 40.79 -4.27
CA THR A 157 14.99 39.40 -4.69
C THR A 157 13.69 38.81 -5.22
N ALA A 158 13.56 38.74 -6.55
CA ALA A 158 12.34 38.29 -7.23
C ALA A 158 11.86 36.86 -6.86
N ALA A 159 12.67 36.08 -6.15
CA ALA A 159 12.32 34.74 -5.70
C ALA A 159 11.99 34.66 -4.20
N GLU A 160 12.27 35.69 -3.39
CA GLU A 160 11.94 35.68 -1.97
C GLU A 160 10.73 36.57 -1.71
N GLY A 161 10.05 36.31 -0.60
CA GLY A 161 8.89 37.09 -0.21
C GLY A 161 8.25 36.53 1.04
N SER A 162 7.04 37.02 1.31
CA SER A 162 6.26 36.59 2.47
C SER A 162 4.86 36.17 2.07
N ILE A 163 4.36 35.15 2.76
CA ILE A 163 3.01 34.61 2.61
C ILE A 163 2.10 35.37 3.56
N TYR A 164 0.95 35.79 3.05
CA TYR A 164 -0.07 36.50 3.80
C TYR A 164 -1.41 35.80 3.70
N LEU A 165 -2.19 35.90 4.78
CA LEU A 165 -3.62 35.66 4.78
C LEU A 165 -4.36 36.97 5.03
N TRP A 166 -5.41 37.21 4.25
CA TRP A 166 -6.20 38.43 4.36
C TRP A 166 -7.70 38.17 4.28
N ARG A 167 -8.47 38.88 5.11
CA ARG A 167 -9.93 38.94 5.07
C ARG A 167 -10.35 40.38 4.78
N PRO A 168 -11.31 40.64 3.87
CA PRO A 168 -11.82 41.99 3.64
C PRO A 168 -12.26 42.68 4.94
N GLY A 169 -11.82 43.93 5.13
CA GLY A 169 -12.08 44.70 6.35
C GLY A 169 -11.11 44.46 7.50
N GLN A 170 -10.15 43.52 7.34
CA GLN A 170 -9.07 43.29 8.30
C GLN A 170 -7.71 43.68 7.72
N ALA A 171 -6.73 43.92 8.59
CA ALA A 171 -5.35 44.08 8.16
C ALA A 171 -4.79 42.72 7.69
N PRO A 172 -3.98 42.67 6.60
CA PRO A 172 -3.29 41.45 6.22
C PRO A 172 -2.37 40.95 7.33
N ARG A 173 -2.28 39.63 7.49
CA ARG A 173 -1.36 39.01 8.44
C ARG A 173 -0.34 38.14 7.71
N GLU A 174 0.92 38.43 7.98
CA GLU A 174 2.04 37.61 7.54
C GLU A 174 2.03 36.28 8.28
N VAL A 175 2.21 35.19 7.54
CA VAL A 175 2.23 33.82 8.07
C VAL A 175 3.66 33.28 8.14
N ALA A 176 4.43 33.43 7.06
CA ALA A 176 5.82 32.99 6.99
C ALA A 176 6.55 33.63 5.80
N PRO A 177 7.88 33.84 5.90
CA PRO A 177 8.72 34.07 4.73
C PRO A 177 8.84 32.77 3.93
N GLU A 178 8.94 32.88 2.60
CA GLU A 178 9.13 31.73 1.73
C GLU A 178 9.84 32.09 0.41
N TRP A 179 10.42 31.07 -0.21
CA TRP A 179 11.10 31.18 -1.50
C TRP A 179 10.27 30.56 -2.62
N ARG A 180 10.01 31.35 -3.65
CA ARG A 180 9.45 30.94 -4.95
C ARG A 180 8.15 30.14 -4.83
N VAL A 181 7.16 30.80 -4.25
CA VAL A 181 5.78 30.28 -4.21
C VAL A 181 5.21 30.25 -5.62
N THR A 182 4.70 29.09 -6.02
CA THR A 182 4.11 28.86 -7.35
C THR A 182 2.59 28.75 -7.32
N GLY A 183 2.01 28.46 -6.15
CA GLY A 183 0.57 28.33 -6.04
C GLY A 183 0.09 28.03 -4.62
N PHE A 184 -1.22 28.08 -4.48
CA PHE A 184 -1.96 27.77 -3.27
C PHE A 184 -3.06 26.76 -3.61
N GLN A 185 -3.24 25.76 -2.77
CA GLN A 185 -4.28 24.75 -2.88
C GLN A 185 -5.07 24.68 -1.58
N TRP A 186 -6.29 25.19 -1.60
CA TRP A 186 -7.20 25.18 -0.46
C TRP A 186 -7.78 23.79 -0.22
N SER A 187 -7.99 23.44 1.06
CA SER A 187 -8.88 22.34 1.40
C SER A 187 -10.32 22.69 0.99
N PRO A 188 -11.15 21.71 0.62
CA PRO A 188 -12.55 21.94 0.22
C PRO A 188 -13.36 22.77 1.23
N ASP A 189 -13.12 22.59 2.52
CA ASP A 189 -13.76 23.34 3.60
C ASP A 189 -13.12 24.70 3.93
N GLY A 190 -12.04 25.06 3.25
CA GLY A 190 -11.31 26.32 3.44
C GLY A 190 -10.57 26.46 4.78
N ARG A 191 -10.48 25.42 5.61
CA ARG A 191 -9.78 25.46 6.91
C ARG A 191 -8.26 25.39 6.78
N TYR A 192 -7.77 24.81 5.69
CA TYR A 192 -6.36 24.65 5.42
C TYR A 192 -6.00 25.16 4.02
N VAL A 193 -4.75 25.60 3.87
CA VAL A 193 -4.18 25.91 2.56
C VAL A 193 -2.79 25.29 2.48
N LEU A 194 -2.58 24.47 1.45
CA LEU A 194 -1.26 24.01 1.05
C LEU A 194 -0.65 25.09 0.15
N LEU A 195 0.57 25.49 0.47
CA LEU A 195 1.41 26.27 -0.42
C LEU A 195 2.41 25.35 -1.13
N ASP A 196 2.57 25.58 -2.43
CA ASP A 196 3.55 24.90 -3.29
C ASP A 196 4.70 25.85 -3.64
N ALA A 197 5.90 25.54 -3.17
CA ALA A 197 7.13 26.29 -3.41
C ALA A 197 8.22 25.45 -4.10
N GLY A 198 9.07 26.15 -4.86
CA GLY A 198 10.29 25.60 -5.46
C GLY A 198 10.29 25.56 -6.99
N SER A 199 11.34 24.97 -7.56
CA SER A 199 11.52 24.85 -9.02
C SER A 199 11.96 23.48 -9.51
N SER A 200 12.21 22.53 -8.62
CA SER A 200 12.49 21.13 -8.97
C SER A 200 11.18 20.36 -9.13
N ALA A 201 11.25 19.16 -9.71
CA ALA A 201 10.22 18.13 -9.57
C ALA A 201 9.88 17.84 -8.10
N THR A 202 10.87 17.92 -7.20
CA THR A 202 10.64 17.92 -5.75
C THR A 202 10.25 19.32 -5.29
N ARG A 203 9.03 19.42 -4.77
CA ARG A 203 8.38 20.63 -4.28
C ARG A 203 8.51 20.73 -2.76
N SER A 204 8.49 21.95 -2.22
CA SER A 204 8.34 22.23 -0.79
C SER A 204 6.89 22.60 -0.50
N GLY A 205 6.25 21.82 0.35
CA GLY A 205 4.88 22.02 0.82
C GLY A 205 4.85 22.66 2.19
N LEU A 206 4.13 23.77 2.33
CA LEU A 206 3.79 24.38 3.62
C LEU A 206 2.30 24.24 3.85
N LEU A 207 1.91 23.58 4.92
CA LEU A 207 0.51 23.48 5.29
C LEU A 207 0.17 24.51 6.35
N ILE A 208 -0.79 25.38 6.05
CA ILE A 208 -1.21 26.48 6.91
C ILE A 208 -2.62 26.21 7.42
N GLU A 209 -2.82 26.33 8.72
CA GLU A 209 -4.15 26.37 9.34
C GLU A 209 -4.66 27.81 9.34
N VAL A 210 -5.81 28.03 8.72
CA VAL A 210 -6.31 29.36 8.35
C VAL A 210 -6.84 30.12 9.56
N GLU A 211 -7.46 29.41 10.51
CA GLU A 211 -8.00 30.01 11.74
C GLU A 211 -6.87 30.56 12.62
N SER A 212 -5.86 29.74 12.91
CA SER A 212 -4.72 30.16 13.74
C SER A 212 -3.70 31.02 12.99
N GLN A 213 -3.75 30.96 11.65
CA GLN A 213 -2.80 31.56 10.71
C GLN A 213 -1.36 31.14 11.03
N LYS A 214 -1.17 29.82 11.19
CA LYS A 214 0.12 29.21 11.50
C LYS A 214 0.45 28.11 10.50
N VAL A 215 1.73 28.02 10.14
CA VAL A 215 2.27 26.83 9.49
C VAL A 215 2.22 25.67 10.49
N ILE A 216 1.51 24.61 10.14
CA ILE A 216 1.38 23.42 10.99
C ILE A 216 2.26 22.26 10.53
N GLU A 217 2.72 22.28 9.27
CA GLU A 217 3.62 21.26 8.73
C GLU A 217 4.46 21.81 7.57
N ARG A 218 5.69 21.29 7.43
CA ARG A 218 6.57 21.52 6.27
C ARG A 218 7.06 20.17 5.75
N PHE A 219 6.89 19.91 4.47
CA PHE A 219 7.28 18.61 3.89
C PHE A 219 7.62 18.72 2.41
N SER A 220 8.40 17.77 1.91
CA SER A 220 8.66 17.65 0.47
C SER A 220 7.64 16.72 -0.20
N PHE A 221 7.25 17.03 -1.42
CA PHE A 221 6.40 16.19 -2.26
C PHE A 221 6.78 16.30 -3.74
N VAL A 222 6.33 15.37 -4.57
CA VAL A 222 6.53 15.40 -6.03
C VAL A 222 5.19 15.41 -6.75
N GLY A 223 5.09 16.22 -7.80
CA GLY A 223 3.87 16.33 -8.60
C GLY A 223 2.78 17.14 -7.91
N LYS A 224 1.53 16.66 -7.98
CA LYS A 224 0.35 17.33 -7.40
C LYS A 224 -0.01 16.74 -6.04
N ALA A 225 -0.62 17.57 -5.20
CA ALA A 225 -1.29 17.15 -3.99
C ALA A 225 -2.82 17.09 -4.20
N TYR A 226 -3.50 16.25 -3.44
CA TYR A 226 -4.94 16.04 -3.56
C TYR A 226 -5.60 16.03 -2.18
N TRP A 227 -6.47 17.01 -1.93
CA TRP A 227 -7.34 16.98 -0.78
C TRP A 227 -8.40 15.91 -0.93
N SER A 228 -8.69 15.19 0.15
CA SER A 228 -9.91 14.40 0.28
C SER A 228 -11.13 15.34 0.28
N ASP A 229 -12.28 14.90 -0.21
CA ASP A 229 -13.50 15.71 -0.29
C ASP A 229 -13.93 16.28 1.07
N GLU A 230 -13.79 15.49 2.13
CA GLU A 230 -14.10 15.89 3.50
C GLU A 230 -13.00 16.72 4.17
N SER A 231 -11.96 17.12 3.43
CA SER A 231 -10.82 17.92 3.91
C SER A 231 -10.02 17.31 5.06
N SER A 232 -10.21 16.02 5.37
CA SER A 232 -9.55 15.34 6.49
C SER A 232 -8.11 14.90 6.17
N ARG A 233 -7.77 14.80 4.89
CA ARG A 233 -6.49 14.26 4.41
C ARG A 233 -5.97 14.99 3.19
N LEU A 234 -4.65 15.11 3.12
CA LEU A 234 -3.91 15.62 1.97
C LEU A 234 -3.01 14.52 1.41
N LEU A 235 -3.34 13.98 0.24
CA LEU A 235 -2.59 12.94 -0.46
C LEU A 235 -1.45 13.55 -1.27
N VAL A 236 -0.25 12.97 -1.16
CA VAL A 236 0.95 13.41 -1.88
C VAL A 236 1.84 12.24 -2.27
N ALA A 237 2.66 12.46 -3.30
CA ALA A 237 3.80 11.59 -3.60
C ALA A 237 4.98 12.05 -2.73
N ARG A 238 5.32 11.28 -1.70
CA ARG A 238 6.34 11.68 -0.73
C ARG A 238 7.70 11.06 -1.09
N PRO A 239 8.77 11.87 -1.28
CA PRO A 239 10.10 11.35 -1.50
C PRO A 239 10.59 10.47 -0.36
N ARG A 240 11.28 9.40 -0.72
CA ARG A 240 11.94 8.49 0.20
C ARG A 240 13.35 8.21 -0.31
N PRO A 241 14.38 8.23 0.55
CA PRO A 241 15.78 8.07 0.14
C PRO A 241 16.10 6.61 -0.20
N VAL A 242 15.58 6.11 -1.31
CA VAL A 242 15.87 4.81 -1.91
C VAL A 242 16.38 5.07 -3.32
N THR A 243 17.68 4.98 -3.54
CA THR A 243 18.30 5.24 -4.84
C THR A 243 17.81 4.23 -5.89
N PRO A 244 17.04 4.65 -6.90
CA PRO A 244 16.62 3.73 -7.96
C PRO A 244 17.67 3.69 -9.09
N PRO A 245 17.70 2.62 -9.91
CA PRO A 245 18.44 2.59 -11.16
C PRO A 245 17.47 2.77 -12.34
N PRO A 246 17.65 3.77 -13.21
CA PRO A 246 18.71 4.80 -13.21
C PRO A 246 18.48 5.89 -12.15
N ALA A 247 19.56 6.61 -11.79
CA ALA A 247 19.42 7.86 -11.06
C ALA A 247 18.55 8.84 -11.89
N TRP A 248 17.63 9.53 -11.23
CA TRP A 248 16.69 10.47 -11.84
C TRP A 248 16.64 11.75 -11.00
N GLU A 249 15.88 12.76 -11.45
CA GLU A 249 15.86 14.10 -10.83
C GLU A 249 15.43 14.08 -9.36
N VAL A 250 14.60 13.11 -8.97
CA VAL A 250 14.16 12.96 -7.58
C VAL A 250 15.17 12.09 -6.83
N GLU A 251 15.63 12.58 -5.67
CA GLU A 251 16.47 11.82 -4.74
C GLU A 251 15.68 10.67 -4.08
N GLY A 252 15.48 9.59 -4.85
CA GLY A 252 15.01 8.32 -4.34
C GLY A 252 13.75 7.78 -5.03
N THR A 253 12.80 7.22 -4.28
CA THR A 253 11.50 6.74 -4.79
C THR A 253 10.35 7.54 -4.18
N LEU A 254 9.13 7.33 -4.67
CA LEU A 254 7.93 8.02 -4.18
C LEU A 254 7.00 7.04 -3.47
N ASP A 255 6.70 7.34 -2.22
CA ASP A 255 5.61 6.70 -1.47
C ASP A 255 4.30 7.43 -1.74
N VAL A 256 3.18 6.70 -1.71
CA VAL A 256 1.83 7.30 -1.65
C VAL A 256 1.46 7.44 -0.19
N ALA A 257 1.38 8.68 0.27
CA ALA A 257 1.11 9.00 1.66
C ALA A 257 0.08 10.13 1.78
N ALA A 258 -0.72 10.11 2.85
CA ALA A 258 -1.56 11.23 3.21
C ALA A 258 -1.21 11.81 4.57
N TYR A 259 -1.33 13.13 4.69
CA TYR A 259 -1.24 13.85 5.95
C TYR A 259 -2.63 14.19 6.47
N ASN A 260 -2.90 13.93 7.75
CA ASN A 260 -4.10 14.42 8.43
C ASN A 260 -3.74 15.67 9.24
N PRO A 261 -4.20 16.88 8.84
CA PRO A 261 -3.83 18.13 9.50
C PRO A 261 -4.38 18.26 10.93
N GLN A 262 -5.52 17.65 11.22
CA GLN A 262 -6.12 17.70 12.56
C GLN A 262 -5.30 16.91 13.58
N THR A 263 -4.86 15.71 13.21
CA THR A 263 -4.06 14.84 14.08
C THR A 263 -2.56 15.06 13.96
N ARG A 264 -2.11 15.78 12.93
CA ARG A 264 -0.71 16.01 12.54
C ARG A 264 0.08 14.71 12.36
N LYS A 265 -0.54 13.74 11.70
CA LYS A 265 0.04 12.42 11.45
C LYS A 265 0.05 12.08 9.97
N TRP A 266 1.13 11.41 9.57
CA TRP A 266 1.30 10.81 8.26
C TRP A 266 0.78 9.37 8.24
N PHE A 267 0.13 9.02 7.15
CA PHE A 267 -0.28 7.66 6.81
C PHE A 267 0.36 7.29 5.48
N VAL A 268 1.23 6.28 5.49
CA VAL A 268 1.81 5.75 4.24
C VAL A 268 0.94 4.58 3.80
N PHE A 269 0.27 4.72 2.65
CA PHE A 269 -0.61 3.68 2.12
C PHE A 269 0.21 2.61 1.41
N VAL A 270 1.09 3.03 0.52
CA VAL A 270 1.96 2.14 -0.26
C VAL A 270 3.32 2.77 -0.42
N ARG A 271 4.37 1.95 -0.28
CA ARG A 271 5.75 2.39 -0.43
C ARG A 271 6.24 2.17 -1.86
N GLY A 272 6.95 3.16 -2.38
CA GLY A 272 7.78 2.98 -3.56
C GLY A 272 8.92 2.00 -3.28
N SER A 273 9.50 1.46 -4.34
CA SER A 273 10.63 0.54 -4.24
C SER A 273 11.81 1.00 -5.11
N HIS A 274 12.82 0.16 -5.19
CA HIS A 274 13.96 0.34 -6.09
C HIS A 274 13.58 0.17 -7.57
N ASP A 275 12.49 -0.56 -7.86
CA ASP A 275 12.09 -0.90 -9.24
C ASP A 275 10.95 -0.02 -9.77
N TYR A 276 10.27 0.72 -8.90
CA TYR A 276 9.18 1.62 -9.27
C TYR A 276 9.00 2.75 -8.27
N TYR A 277 8.41 3.85 -8.73
CA TYR A 277 7.81 4.87 -7.89
C TYR A 277 6.29 4.87 -8.04
N LEU A 278 5.62 5.57 -7.12
CA LEU A 278 4.17 5.69 -7.10
C LEU A 278 3.76 7.15 -7.26
N GLN A 279 2.76 7.41 -8.11
CA GLN A 279 2.24 8.75 -8.35
C GLN A 279 0.75 8.80 -8.00
N PRO A 280 0.31 9.56 -6.98
CA PRO A 280 -1.10 9.72 -6.70
C PRO A 280 -1.80 10.50 -7.80
N THR A 281 -3.03 10.07 -8.11
CA THR A 281 -3.92 10.69 -9.09
C THR A 281 -5.18 11.27 -8.47
N GLY A 282 -5.48 10.93 -7.21
CA GLY A 282 -6.59 11.50 -6.45
C GLY A 282 -7.12 10.55 -5.39
N TRP A 283 -8.40 10.73 -5.07
CA TRP A 283 -9.17 9.85 -4.20
C TRP A 283 -10.30 9.20 -5.01
N ASP A 284 -10.66 7.97 -4.68
CA ASP A 284 -11.90 7.36 -5.17
C ASP A 284 -13.10 7.85 -4.33
N ASP A 285 -14.29 7.53 -4.80
CA ASP A 285 -15.59 7.83 -4.18
C ASP A 285 -15.81 7.18 -2.81
N ARG A 286 -14.89 6.31 -2.36
CA ARG A 286 -14.89 5.70 -1.03
C ARG A 286 -13.80 6.29 -0.12
N GLY A 287 -13.04 7.27 -0.60
CA GLY A 287 -11.95 7.91 0.14
C GLY A 287 -10.65 7.10 0.17
N TYR A 288 -10.44 6.19 -0.80
CA TYR A 288 -9.15 5.53 -1.00
C TYR A 288 -8.26 6.29 -1.96
N PRO A 289 -6.94 6.31 -1.72
CA PRO A 289 -6.02 6.92 -2.66
C PRO A 289 -5.99 6.13 -3.97
N VAL A 290 -6.14 6.82 -5.08
CA VAL A 290 -5.87 6.30 -6.43
C VAL A 290 -4.48 6.74 -6.83
N PHE A 291 -3.69 5.82 -7.37
CA PHE A 291 -2.31 6.08 -7.76
C PHE A 291 -1.87 5.16 -8.89
N GLU A 292 -0.87 5.62 -9.64
CA GLU A 292 -0.21 4.87 -10.69
C GLU A 292 1.13 4.33 -10.20
N LYS A 293 1.45 3.10 -10.60
CA LYS A 293 2.76 2.49 -10.38
C LYS A 293 3.61 2.68 -11.63
N VAL A 294 4.67 3.47 -11.50
CA VAL A 294 5.57 3.77 -12.60
C VAL A 294 6.88 3.04 -12.39
N ALA A 295 7.14 2.03 -13.20
CA ALA A 295 8.42 1.34 -13.18
C ALA A 295 9.55 2.31 -13.59
N PHE A 296 10.69 2.23 -12.91
CA PHE A 296 11.90 2.86 -13.42
C PHE A 296 12.28 2.10 -14.68
N SER A 297 11.94 2.65 -15.85
CA SER A 297 12.33 2.05 -17.12
C SER A 297 13.86 2.04 -17.19
N GLN A 298 14.46 0.88 -16.93
CA GLN A 298 15.86 0.65 -17.24
C GLN A 298 15.94 0.36 -18.73
N PRO A 299 16.51 1.25 -19.57
CA PRO A 299 16.84 0.88 -20.93
C PRO A 299 17.76 -0.36 -20.89
N GLY A 300 17.21 -1.52 -21.25
CA GLY A 300 17.93 -2.80 -21.28
C GLY A 300 17.44 -3.89 -20.32
N ARG A 301 16.63 -3.60 -19.31
CA ARG A 301 16.06 -4.65 -18.45
C ARG A 301 14.84 -5.25 -19.16
N ARG A 302 14.98 -6.48 -19.66
CA ARG A 302 13.83 -7.22 -20.21
C ARG A 302 12.76 -7.33 -19.12
N THR A 303 11.52 -6.97 -19.44
CA THR A 303 10.37 -7.11 -18.54
C THR A 303 9.63 -8.42 -18.75
N THR A 304 9.97 -9.16 -19.81
CA THR A 304 9.39 -10.44 -20.18
C THR A 304 10.50 -11.39 -20.59
N ILE A 305 10.41 -12.63 -20.12
CA ILE A 305 11.21 -13.77 -20.57
C ILE A 305 10.24 -14.86 -21.04
N SER A 306 10.52 -15.47 -22.18
CA SER A 306 9.64 -16.51 -22.73
C SER A 306 9.97 -17.88 -22.12
N VAL A 307 9.01 -18.80 -22.17
CA VAL A 307 9.20 -20.17 -21.68
C VAL A 307 10.27 -20.91 -22.49
N GLU A 308 10.36 -20.65 -23.79
CA GLU A 308 11.38 -21.22 -24.68
C GLU A 308 12.78 -20.77 -24.27
N GLU A 309 12.95 -19.49 -23.90
CA GLU A 309 14.22 -18.96 -23.39
C GLU A 309 14.60 -19.61 -22.06
N ILE A 310 13.63 -19.83 -21.16
CA ILE A 310 13.86 -20.52 -19.89
C ILE A 310 14.30 -21.97 -20.12
N VAL A 311 13.57 -22.69 -20.95
CA VAL A 311 13.87 -24.10 -21.25
C VAL A 311 15.22 -24.23 -21.97
N ALA A 312 15.51 -23.33 -22.91
CA ALA A 312 16.76 -23.35 -23.64
C ALA A 312 17.96 -22.94 -22.79
N ASN A 313 17.87 -21.91 -21.93
CA ASN A 313 19.08 -21.31 -21.35
C ASN A 313 19.16 -21.39 -19.83
N HIS A 314 18.07 -21.73 -19.14
CA HIS A 314 17.94 -21.55 -17.69
C HIS A 314 17.47 -22.79 -16.93
N LEU A 315 17.18 -23.89 -17.64
CA LEU A 315 16.93 -25.19 -17.04
C LEU A 315 18.15 -26.12 -17.17
N PRO A 316 18.40 -26.95 -16.15
CA PRO A 316 19.42 -27.97 -16.22
C PRO A 316 19.01 -29.08 -17.20
N ARG A 317 20.01 -29.79 -17.70
CA ARG A 317 19.85 -30.81 -18.75
C ARG A 317 20.54 -32.12 -18.35
N PRO A 318 20.21 -32.70 -17.18
CA PRO A 318 20.81 -33.97 -16.78
C PRO A 318 20.46 -35.03 -17.82
N PHE A 319 21.32 -36.02 -18.04
CA PHE A 319 21.02 -37.14 -18.95
C PHE A 319 20.77 -36.78 -20.43
N ASP A 320 21.21 -35.60 -20.87
CA ASP A 320 21.20 -35.16 -22.27
C ASP A 320 19.81 -35.24 -22.96
N PRO A 321 18.79 -34.49 -22.47
CA PRO A 321 17.46 -34.49 -23.06
C PRO A 321 17.41 -33.83 -24.45
N GLU A 322 16.39 -34.20 -25.22
CA GLU A 322 15.91 -33.40 -26.35
C GLU A 322 15.20 -32.14 -25.83
N VAL A 323 15.66 -30.97 -26.23
CA VAL A 323 15.09 -29.68 -25.81
C VAL A 323 13.88 -29.34 -26.69
N LEU A 324 12.71 -29.20 -26.07
CA LEU A 324 11.46 -28.78 -26.72
C LEU A 324 11.16 -27.30 -26.39
N PRO A 325 10.28 -26.61 -27.14
CA PRO A 325 9.91 -25.22 -26.84
C PRO A 325 9.36 -25.00 -25.42
N HIS A 326 8.63 -25.99 -24.88
CA HIS A 326 7.97 -25.91 -23.58
C HIS A 326 8.36 -27.06 -22.65
N GLY A 327 9.56 -27.64 -22.81
CA GLY A 327 9.97 -28.74 -21.96
C GLY A 327 11.23 -29.48 -22.38
N LEU A 328 11.51 -30.56 -21.65
CA LEU A 328 12.65 -31.44 -21.89
C LEU A 328 12.14 -32.86 -22.10
N LYS A 329 12.62 -33.56 -23.13
CA LYS A 329 12.22 -34.93 -23.45
C LYS A 329 13.38 -35.90 -23.28
N TYR A 330 13.12 -37.01 -22.62
CA TYR A 330 14.08 -38.02 -22.20
C TYR A 330 13.70 -39.37 -22.80
N PRO A 331 14.18 -39.69 -24.01
CA PRO A 331 13.96 -40.99 -24.62
C PRO A 331 14.68 -42.09 -23.82
N GLY A 332 14.03 -43.25 -23.68
CA GLY A 332 14.59 -44.41 -23.00
C GLY A 332 14.70 -44.27 -21.47
N ARG A 333 13.86 -43.43 -20.84
CA ARG A 333 13.90 -43.19 -19.39
C ARG A 333 12.51 -42.98 -18.79
N TRP A 334 12.28 -43.55 -17.61
CA TRP A 334 11.11 -43.31 -16.78
C TRP A 334 11.26 -42.05 -15.91
N ALA A 335 10.15 -41.42 -15.54
CA ALA A 335 10.15 -40.20 -14.73
C ALA A 335 10.74 -40.44 -13.34
N ALA A 336 10.55 -41.64 -12.77
CA ALA A 336 11.20 -42.03 -11.52
C ALA A 336 12.74 -41.97 -11.58
N ASN A 337 13.33 -42.15 -12.77
CA ASN A 337 14.77 -42.09 -13.00
C ASN A 337 15.25 -40.71 -13.46
N VAL A 338 14.35 -39.88 -14.02
CA VAL A 338 14.66 -38.53 -14.50
C VAL A 338 14.51 -37.49 -13.39
N MET A 339 13.38 -37.51 -12.68
CA MET A 339 12.96 -36.41 -11.79
C MET A 339 13.92 -36.17 -10.61
N PRO A 340 14.44 -37.19 -9.89
CA PRO A 340 15.37 -36.92 -8.79
C PRO A 340 16.62 -36.14 -9.22
N GLY A 341 17.23 -36.53 -10.35
CA GLY A 341 18.40 -35.83 -10.90
C GLY A 341 18.07 -34.43 -11.40
N LEU A 342 16.94 -34.28 -12.10
CA LEU A 342 16.47 -32.98 -12.58
C LEU A 342 16.21 -32.00 -11.43
N LEU A 343 15.49 -32.44 -10.40
CA LEU A 343 15.17 -31.61 -9.24
C LEU A 343 16.43 -31.19 -8.46
N GLN A 344 17.40 -32.10 -8.32
CA GLN A 344 18.69 -31.79 -7.71
C GLN A 344 19.45 -30.71 -8.49
N GLU A 345 19.53 -30.81 -9.81
CA GLU A 345 20.22 -29.81 -10.63
C GLU A 345 19.47 -28.48 -10.68
N ILE A 346 18.12 -28.49 -10.66
CA ILE A 346 17.29 -27.28 -10.60
C ILE A 346 17.65 -26.48 -9.33
N ALA A 347 17.72 -27.17 -8.19
CA ALA A 347 18.13 -26.56 -6.93
C ALA A 347 19.58 -26.05 -6.97
N GLN A 348 20.52 -26.80 -7.56
CA GLN A 348 21.92 -26.36 -7.72
C GLN A 348 22.07 -25.12 -8.61
N MET A 349 21.20 -24.97 -9.61
CA MET A 349 21.12 -23.76 -10.42
C MET A 349 20.47 -22.58 -9.69
N GLY A 350 20.10 -22.72 -8.41
CA GLY A 350 19.56 -21.64 -7.58
C GLY A 350 18.06 -21.38 -7.79
N TRP A 351 17.33 -22.32 -8.38
CA TRP A 351 15.87 -22.27 -8.35
C TRP A 351 15.36 -22.69 -6.96
N ARG A 352 14.44 -21.91 -6.40
CA ARG A 352 13.81 -22.19 -5.11
C ARG A 352 12.49 -22.92 -5.32
N GLU A 353 12.35 -24.12 -4.77
CA GLU A 353 11.09 -24.87 -4.79
C GLU A 353 10.03 -24.16 -3.91
N LEU A 354 8.76 -24.22 -4.36
CA LEU A 354 7.59 -23.69 -3.65
C LEU A 354 6.71 -24.87 -3.16
N PRO A 355 7.07 -25.52 -2.02
CA PRO A 355 6.42 -26.75 -1.58
C PRO A 355 4.95 -26.56 -1.19
N ALA A 356 4.57 -25.36 -0.73
CA ALA A 356 3.20 -25.04 -0.34
C ALA A 356 2.22 -25.03 -1.53
N GLU A 357 2.72 -25.02 -2.75
CA GLU A 357 1.92 -24.91 -3.98
C GLU A 357 1.90 -26.21 -4.81
N GLN A 358 2.53 -27.28 -4.33
CA GLN A 358 2.59 -28.54 -5.08
C GLN A 358 1.20 -29.13 -5.36
N MET A 359 0.99 -29.57 -6.60
CA MET A 359 -0.27 -30.19 -7.05
C MET A 359 0.01 -31.56 -7.68
N GLY A 360 0.02 -32.60 -6.85
CA GLY A 360 0.32 -33.96 -7.30
C GLY A 360 1.75 -34.09 -7.79
N ALA A 361 1.94 -34.41 -9.09
CA ALA A 361 3.25 -34.52 -9.72
C ALA A 361 3.83 -33.17 -10.21
N LEU A 362 2.99 -32.12 -10.27
CA LEU A 362 3.41 -30.77 -10.64
C LEU A 362 4.14 -30.10 -9.47
N ARG A 363 5.36 -29.64 -9.74
CA ARG A 363 6.19 -28.91 -8.77
C ARG A 363 6.48 -27.50 -9.27
N PHE A 364 6.45 -26.53 -8.36
CA PHE A 364 6.68 -25.13 -8.67
C PHE A 364 8.06 -24.66 -8.20
N PHE A 365 8.71 -23.85 -9.02
CA PHE A 365 10.01 -23.25 -8.72
C PHE A 365 10.00 -21.77 -9.06
N THR A 366 10.77 -20.98 -8.32
CA THR A 366 10.99 -19.57 -8.62
C THR A 366 12.47 -19.22 -8.66
N LYS A 367 12.84 -18.29 -9.54
CA LYS A 367 14.20 -17.76 -9.69
C LYS A 367 14.16 -16.41 -10.41
N GLU A 368 15.10 -15.53 -10.07
CA GLU A 368 15.35 -14.34 -10.86
C GLU A 368 16.21 -14.68 -12.08
N VAL A 369 15.69 -14.42 -13.29
CA VAL A 369 16.37 -14.67 -14.56
C VAL A 369 16.42 -13.37 -15.35
N ALA A 370 17.62 -12.91 -15.68
CA ALA A 370 17.84 -11.64 -16.39
C ALA A 370 17.12 -10.43 -15.76
N GLY A 371 17.00 -10.41 -14.44
CA GLY A 371 16.33 -9.33 -13.71
C GLY A 371 14.80 -9.46 -13.61
N VAL A 372 14.21 -10.55 -14.11
CA VAL A 372 12.78 -10.87 -14.05
C VAL A 372 12.57 -12.00 -13.05
N GLN A 373 11.66 -11.84 -12.09
CA GLN A 373 11.23 -12.97 -11.27
C GLN A 373 10.39 -13.91 -12.12
N VAL A 374 10.80 -15.18 -12.17
CA VAL A 374 10.17 -16.22 -12.94
C VAL A 374 9.61 -17.27 -11.99
N LYS A 375 8.40 -17.74 -12.27
CA LYS A 375 7.82 -18.94 -11.67
C LYS A 375 7.56 -19.96 -12.76
N ILE A 376 8.09 -21.18 -12.58
CA ILE A 376 7.85 -22.30 -13.48
C ILE A 376 7.11 -23.43 -12.77
N GLY A 377 6.23 -24.09 -13.51
CA GLY A 377 5.68 -25.40 -13.16
C GLY A 377 6.42 -26.49 -13.92
N VAL A 378 6.80 -27.57 -13.24
CA VAL A 378 7.52 -28.72 -13.81
C VAL A 378 6.67 -29.97 -13.61
N LEU A 379 6.24 -30.59 -14.72
CA LEU A 379 5.37 -31.77 -14.71
C LEU A 379 5.95 -32.90 -15.58
N PRO A 380 6.25 -34.09 -15.02
CA PRO A 380 6.60 -35.25 -15.83
C PRO A 380 5.35 -35.87 -16.48
N VAL A 381 5.46 -36.19 -17.76
CA VAL A 381 4.49 -36.94 -18.57
C VAL A 381 5.20 -38.15 -19.17
N GLU A 382 4.76 -39.35 -18.83
CA GLU A 382 5.34 -40.59 -19.31
C GLU A 382 4.55 -41.17 -20.49
N THR A 383 5.25 -41.67 -21.49
CA THR A 383 4.69 -42.43 -22.62
C THR A 383 5.62 -43.61 -22.94
N GLY A 384 5.09 -44.78 -23.32
CA GLY A 384 5.93 -45.92 -23.69
C GLY A 384 5.46 -47.30 -23.21
N GLY A 385 6.23 -48.33 -23.57
CA GLY A 385 6.00 -49.74 -23.19
C GLY A 385 6.58 -50.10 -21.81
N PRO A 386 6.43 -51.35 -21.32
CA PRO A 386 6.77 -51.74 -19.94
C PRO A 386 8.27 -51.77 -19.62
N THR A 387 9.14 -51.53 -20.60
CA THR A 387 10.59 -51.56 -20.46
C THR A 387 11.18 -50.17 -20.65
N GLU A 388 12.24 -49.84 -19.91
CA GLU A 388 12.82 -48.49 -19.88
C GLU A 388 13.34 -48.02 -21.25
N ASP A 389 13.92 -48.92 -22.05
CA ASP A 389 14.37 -48.65 -23.43
C ASP A 389 13.22 -48.20 -24.36
N ARG A 390 11.97 -48.46 -23.97
CA ARG A 390 10.74 -48.06 -24.69
C ARG A 390 9.97 -46.97 -23.96
N ALA A 391 10.47 -46.47 -22.83
CA ALA A 391 9.87 -45.37 -22.09
C ALA A 391 10.33 -44.03 -22.65
N THR A 392 9.51 -42.99 -22.52
CA THR A 392 9.85 -41.62 -22.82
C THR A 392 9.20 -40.73 -21.79
N THR A 393 10.01 -39.97 -21.06
CA THR A 393 9.54 -38.95 -20.13
C THR A 393 9.63 -37.59 -20.80
N THR A 394 8.54 -36.84 -20.83
CA THR A 394 8.53 -35.42 -21.20
C THR A 394 8.27 -34.60 -19.97
N VAL A 395 9.16 -33.68 -19.65
CA VAL A 395 8.99 -32.72 -18.57
C VAL A 395 8.45 -31.43 -19.18
N ALA A 396 7.17 -31.17 -18.97
CA ALA A 396 6.52 -29.93 -19.39
C ALA A 396 6.89 -28.78 -18.45
N VAL A 397 7.12 -27.61 -19.03
CA VAL A 397 7.49 -26.38 -18.35
C VAL A 397 6.50 -25.29 -18.72
N GLU A 398 5.84 -24.75 -17.71
CA GLU A 398 4.86 -23.67 -17.88
C GLU A 398 5.30 -22.44 -17.10
N LEU A 399 5.05 -21.25 -17.67
CA LEU A 399 5.27 -19.98 -17.00
C LEU A 399 4.03 -19.59 -16.18
N TRP A 400 4.25 -19.21 -14.93
CA TRP A 400 3.19 -18.79 -14.03
C TRP A 400 3.39 -17.34 -13.58
N PRO A 401 2.31 -16.58 -13.31
CA PRO A 401 2.42 -15.27 -12.69
C PRO A 401 3.16 -15.36 -11.36
N VAL A 402 4.02 -14.37 -11.10
CA VAL A 402 4.59 -14.16 -9.76
C VAL A 402 3.62 -13.26 -9.02
N GLU A 403 3.05 -13.77 -7.91
CA GLU A 403 2.16 -13.03 -7.03
C GLU A 403 2.90 -12.03 -6.13
#